data_AF-A0AB34GZP6-F1
#
_entry.id   AF-A0AB34GZP6-F1
#
_cell.length_a   1.000
_cell.length_b   1.000
_cell.length_c   1.000
_cell.angle_alpha   90.00
_cell.angle_beta   90.00
_cell.angle_gamma   90.00
#
_symmetry.space_group_name_H-M   'P 1'
#
loop_
_entity.id
_entity.type
_entity.pdbx_description
1 polymer ?
#
loop_
_entity_poly.entity_id
_entity_poly.type
_entity_poly.pdbx_seq_one_letter_code
_entity_poly.pdbx_strand_id
1 'polypeptide(L)'
;MPGMCRAQQQAPVADGRVIAYDNREVAVKNNIDVFYFSCLIPLNVLFVEDGKMERQVFLATWKDIPNENELQFQIKECHLNADTVSSKLQNNNVYTIAKRNVEGQDMLYQSLKLTNGIWILAELRIQPGNPNYTLSLKCRAPEVSQYIYQVYDSILKN
;
A
#
# COMPACT_ATOMS: atom_id res chain seq x y z
N MET A 1 -8.40 -36.10 5.44
CA MET A 1 -7.29 -35.14 5.49
C MET A 1 -7.83 -33.79 5.02
N PRO A 2 -7.67 -32.71 5.78
CA PRO A 2 -8.60 -31.57 5.73
C PRO A 2 -8.26 -30.61 4.59
N GLY A 3 -9.29 -30.25 3.82
CA GLY A 3 -9.23 -29.26 2.76
C GLY A 3 -9.18 -27.85 3.33
N MET A 4 -8.26 -27.03 2.81
CA MET A 4 -8.15 -25.60 3.11
C MET A 4 -9.41 -24.88 2.64
N CYS A 5 -10.18 -24.35 3.59
CA CYS A 5 -11.25 -23.42 3.32
C CYS A 5 -10.61 -22.05 3.04
N ARG A 6 -10.59 -21.61 1.76
CA ARG A 6 -10.21 -20.25 1.39
C ARG A 6 -11.32 -19.30 1.87
N ALA A 7 -11.03 -18.51 2.91
CA ALA A 7 -11.85 -17.36 3.26
C ALA A 7 -11.68 -16.31 2.14
N GLN A 8 -12.63 -16.25 1.21
CA GLN A 8 -12.82 -15.08 0.37
C GLN A 8 -13.56 -14.04 1.22
N GLN A 9 -12.83 -13.13 1.87
CA GLN A 9 -13.41 -12.03 2.61
C GLN A 9 -14.02 -11.04 1.59
N GLN A 10 -15.34 -11.09 1.43
CA GLN A 10 -16.11 -10.14 0.61
C GLN A 10 -16.12 -8.77 1.30
N ALA A 11 -15.84 -7.73 0.52
CA ALA A 11 -16.05 -6.33 0.93
C ALA A 11 -17.51 -6.13 1.36
N PRO A 12 -17.80 -5.20 2.31
CA PRO A 12 -19.17 -4.94 2.73
C PRO A 12 -20.01 -4.48 1.53
N VAL A 13 -21.05 -5.25 1.22
CA VAL A 13 -21.96 -5.00 0.10
C VAL A 13 -23.11 -4.14 0.61
N ALA A 14 -23.17 -2.88 0.18
CA ALA A 14 -24.40 -2.08 0.20
C ALA A 14 -24.88 -1.97 -1.26
N ASP A 15 -26.12 -2.40 -1.53
CA ASP A 15 -26.80 -2.32 -2.83
C ASP A 15 -26.03 -2.89 -4.05
N GLY A 16 -25.33 -4.00 -3.87
CA GLY A 16 -24.75 -4.77 -4.99
C GLY A 16 -23.58 -4.09 -5.71
N ARG A 17 -23.06 -2.97 -5.19
CA ARG A 17 -21.81 -2.35 -5.64
C ARG A 17 -20.70 -2.65 -4.64
N VAL A 18 -19.56 -3.11 -5.15
CA VAL A 18 -18.30 -3.13 -4.40
C VAL A 18 -17.93 -1.66 -4.16
N ILE A 19 -18.17 -1.16 -2.95
CA ILE A 19 -17.65 0.14 -2.53
C ILE A 19 -16.17 -0.04 -2.21
N ALA A 20 -15.34 0.31 -3.18
CA ALA A 20 -13.91 0.44 -2.99
C ALA A 20 -13.66 1.58 -1.97
N TYR A 21 -12.70 1.42 -1.06
CA TYR A 21 -12.40 2.38 0.02
C TYR A 21 -12.06 3.80 -0.49
N ASP A 22 -11.69 3.91 -1.75
CA ASP A 22 -11.34 5.13 -2.49
C ASP A 22 -12.52 5.77 -3.25
N ASN A 23 -13.70 5.15 -3.28
CA ASN A 23 -14.87 5.69 -3.98
C ASN A 23 -15.49 6.88 -3.23
N ARG A 24 -15.60 8.02 -3.90
CA ARG A 24 -16.22 9.25 -3.38
C ARG A 24 -17.37 9.72 -4.26
N GLU A 25 -18.51 9.96 -3.63
CA GLU A 25 -19.66 10.59 -4.27
C GLU A 25 -19.52 12.11 -4.23
N VAL A 26 -19.74 12.75 -5.38
CA VAL A 26 -19.57 14.19 -5.57
C VAL A 26 -20.85 14.76 -6.17
N ALA A 27 -21.31 15.87 -5.62
CA ALA A 27 -22.40 16.67 -6.17
C ALA A 27 -21.87 18.05 -6.61
N VAL A 28 -22.11 18.42 -7.86
CA VAL A 28 -21.74 19.73 -8.42
C VAL A 28 -23.01 20.48 -8.81
N LYS A 29 -23.23 21.64 -8.19
CA LYS A 29 -24.39 22.50 -8.47
C LYS A 29 -23.97 23.70 -9.32
N ASN A 30 -24.73 23.96 -10.38
CA ASN A 30 -24.66 25.23 -11.11
C ASN A 30 -26.04 25.92 -11.15
N ASN A 31 -26.19 26.95 -11.97
CA ASN A 31 -27.45 27.69 -12.14
C ASN A 31 -28.49 26.96 -12.99
N ILE A 32 -28.19 25.75 -13.50
CA ILE A 32 -29.08 24.90 -14.29
C ILE A 32 -29.59 23.75 -13.41
N ASP A 33 -28.68 22.95 -12.81
CA ASP A 33 -29.04 21.78 -12.01
C ASP A 33 -27.91 21.33 -11.06
N VAL A 34 -28.15 20.22 -10.34
CA VAL A 34 -27.20 19.47 -9.52
C VAL A 34 -26.81 18.17 -10.23
N PHE A 35 -25.52 17.99 -10.50
CA PHE A 35 -24.97 16.79 -11.13
C PHE A 35 -24.27 15.92 -10.09
N TYR A 36 -24.56 14.62 -10.11
CA TYR A 36 -23.96 13.63 -9.21
C TYR A 36 -23.04 12.69 -9.99
N PHE A 37 -21.84 12.46 -9.48
CA PHE A 37 -20.92 11.46 -10.02
C PHE A 37 -20.08 10.82 -8.92
N SER A 38 -19.46 9.70 -9.23
CA SER A 38 -18.50 9.01 -8.36
C SER A 38 -17.10 9.09 -8.96
N CYS A 39 -16.08 9.33 -8.15
CA CYS A 39 -14.68 9.23 -8.56
C CYS A 39 -13.87 8.39 -7.57
N LEU A 40 -12.80 7.78 -8.07
CA LEU A 40 -11.81 7.09 -7.24
C LEU A 40 -10.72 8.10 -6.85
N ILE A 41 -10.47 8.27 -5.56
CA ILE A 41 -9.35 9.08 -5.07
C ILE A 41 -8.11 8.20 -4.99
N PRO A 42 -7.05 8.49 -5.78
CA PRO A 42 -5.82 7.73 -5.66
C PRO A 42 -5.23 7.94 -4.25
N LEU A 43 -5.03 6.82 -3.54
CA LEU A 43 -4.80 6.83 -2.09
C LEU A 43 -3.50 7.51 -1.67
N ASN A 44 -2.53 7.66 -2.59
CA ASN A 44 -1.30 8.43 -2.35
C ASN A 44 -1.56 9.89 -1.96
N VAL A 45 -2.69 10.49 -2.39
CA VAL A 45 -3.07 11.86 -1.97
C VAL A 45 -3.37 11.93 -0.47
N LEU A 46 -3.65 10.80 0.18
CA LEU A 46 -3.90 10.70 1.62
C LEU A 46 -2.64 10.38 2.44
N PHE A 47 -1.47 10.27 1.81
CA PHE A 47 -0.21 10.00 2.52
C PHE A 47 0.35 11.32 3.06
N VAL A 48 0.57 11.38 4.37
CA VAL A 48 1.05 12.61 5.02
C VAL A 48 2.57 12.69 5.05
N GLU A 49 3.10 13.91 5.07
CA GLU A 49 4.55 14.17 5.10
C GLU A 49 5.23 13.65 6.39
N ASP A 50 4.49 13.63 7.51
CA ASP A 50 4.91 13.00 8.77
C ASP A 50 4.73 11.46 8.73
N GLY A 51 5.13 10.84 7.62
CA GLY A 51 5.02 9.40 7.37
C GLY A 51 6.33 8.63 7.59
N LYS A 52 7.41 9.32 7.98
CA LYS A 52 8.73 8.72 8.17
C LYS A 52 8.91 8.25 9.61
N MET A 53 8.83 6.94 9.81
CA MET A 53 9.00 6.32 11.12
C MET A 53 10.49 6.18 11.48
N GLU A 54 10.82 6.35 12.76
CA GLU A 54 12.17 6.05 13.24
C GLU A 54 12.47 4.55 13.19
N ARG A 55 13.74 4.18 12.95
CA ARG A 55 14.14 2.78 12.76
C ARG A 55 13.80 1.87 13.95
N GLN A 56 13.98 2.36 15.17
CA GLN A 56 13.67 1.57 16.38
C GLN A 56 12.16 1.34 16.53
N VAL A 57 11.36 2.39 16.28
CA VAL A 57 9.90 2.35 16.30
C VAL A 57 9.36 1.43 15.20
N PHE A 58 9.96 1.44 14.01
CA PHE A 58 9.62 0.53 12.92
C PHE A 58 9.78 -0.93 13.34
N LEU A 59 10.94 -1.30 13.89
CA LEU A 59 11.21 -2.67 14.32
C LEU A 59 10.28 -3.14 15.45
N ALA A 60 9.97 -2.26 16.40
CA ALA A 60 9.03 -2.56 17.47
C ALA A 60 7.60 -2.75 16.92
N THR A 61 7.13 -1.83 16.08
CA THR A 61 5.78 -1.87 15.49
C THR A 61 5.61 -3.07 14.55
N TRP A 62 6.63 -3.41 13.76
CA TRP A 62 6.61 -4.58 12.88
C TRP A 62 6.41 -5.90 13.65
N LYS A 63 7.05 -6.02 14.82
CA LYS A 63 6.93 -7.18 15.71
C LYS A 63 5.60 -7.21 16.46
N ASP A 64 5.07 -6.03 16.80
CA ASP A 64 3.81 -5.89 17.53
C ASP A 64 2.58 -6.20 16.66
N ILE A 65 2.61 -5.87 15.37
CA ILE A 65 1.51 -6.19 14.44
C ILE A 65 1.47 -7.71 14.19
N PRO A 66 0.33 -8.39 14.44
CA PRO A 66 0.16 -9.82 14.22
C PRO A 66 0.51 -10.25 12.80
N ASN A 67 1.15 -11.41 12.63
CA ASN A 67 1.53 -11.92 11.30
C ASN A 67 0.32 -12.28 10.42
N GLU A 68 -0.86 -12.53 11.01
CA GLU A 68 -2.12 -12.68 10.27
C GLU A 68 -2.54 -11.41 9.52
N ASN A 69 -2.06 -10.24 9.96
CA ASN A 69 -2.27 -8.97 9.27
C ASN A 69 -1.18 -8.67 8.22
N GLU A 70 -0.21 -9.56 8.03
CA GLU A 70 0.77 -9.43 6.96
C GLU A 70 0.18 -9.95 5.65
N LEU A 71 0.07 -9.06 4.67
CA LEU A 71 -0.40 -9.39 3.33
C LEU A 71 0.72 -9.20 2.32
N GLN A 72 0.95 -10.22 1.49
CA GLN A 72 2.00 -10.23 0.48
C GLN A 72 1.43 -10.07 -0.92
N PHE A 73 2.06 -9.21 -1.71
CA PHE A 73 1.69 -8.86 -3.07
C PHE A 73 2.88 -8.97 -4.00
N GLN A 74 2.61 -9.08 -5.31
CA GLN A 74 3.62 -9.14 -6.35
C GLN A 74 3.47 -7.94 -7.29
N ILE A 75 4.44 -7.04 -7.30
CA ILE A 75 4.53 -5.94 -8.26
C ILE A 75 5.22 -6.50 -9.50
N LYS A 76 4.45 -6.76 -10.55
CA LYS A 76 4.94 -7.43 -11.76
C LYS A 76 5.55 -6.44 -12.75
N GLU A 77 6.50 -6.94 -13.53
CA GLU A 77 7.11 -6.23 -14.67
C GLU A 77 7.77 -4.90 -14.25
N CYS A 78 8.47 -4.91 -13.12
CA CYS A 78 9.24 -3.76 -12.64
C CYS A 78 10.74 -4.01 -12.81
N HIS A 79 11.43 -3.07 -13.43
CA HIS A 79 12.86 -3.16 -13.77
C HIS A 79 13.69 -2.01 -13.15
N LEU A 80 13.15 -1.35 -12.13
CA LEU A 80 13.80 -0.26 -11.41
C LEU A 80 14.80 -0.79 -10.38
N ASN A 81 15.94 -0.11 -10.21
CA ASN A 81 16.83 -0.43 -9.09
C ASN A 81 16.25 0.10 -7.76
N ALA A 82 16.78 -0.40 -6.64
CA ALA A 82 16.31 -0.05 -5.30
C ALA A 82 16.36 1.46 -4.96
N ASP A 83 17.31 2.21 -5.55
CA ASP A 83 17.47 3.64 -5.29
C ASP A 83 16.44 4.47 -6.06
N THR A 84 16.15 4.10 -7.31
CA THR A 84 15.06 4.70 -8.10
C THR A 84 13.70 4.40 -7.47
N VAL A 85 13.48 3.16 -7.02
CA VAL A 85 12.27 2.77 -6.28
C VAL A 85 12.09 3.63 -5.04
N SER A 86 13.14 3.75 -4.21
CA SER A 86 13.10 4.56 -2.99
C SER A 86 12.80 6.04 -3.29
N SER A 87 13.41 6.60 -4.35
CA SER A 87 13.21 8.00 -4.73
C SER A 87 11.77 8.26 -5.23
N LYS A 88 11.24 7.39 -6.10
CA LYS A 88 9.86 7.50 -6.60
C LYS A 88 8.83 7.41 -5.46
N LEU A 89 9.02 6.46 -4.56
CA LEU A 89 8.15 6.25 -3.40
C LEU A 89 8.24 7.44 -2.41
N GLN A 90 9.44 7.97 -2.17
CA GLN A 90 9.63 9.14 -1.31
C GLN A 90 8.93 10.39 -1.84
N ASN A 91 8.91 10.60 -3.16
CA ASN A 91 8.16 11.70 -3.79
C ASN A 91 6.64 11.60 -3.60
N ASN A 92 6.15 10.45 -3.11
CA ASN A 92 4.76 10.20 -2.78
C ASN A 92 4.56 9.94 -1.28
N ASN A 93 5.44 10.46 -0.41
CA ASN A 93 5.36 10.29 1.06
C ASN A 93 5.43 8.83 1.55
N VAL A 94 6.14 7.98 0.82
CA VAL A 94 6.53 6.63 1.25
C VAL A 94 8.03 6.59 1.52
N TYR A 95 8.42 6.42 2.77
CA TYR A 95 9.79 6.65 3.19
C TYR A 95 10.55 5.34 3.42
N THR A 96 11.68 5.16 2.73
CA THR A 96 12.62 4.07 3.02
C THR A 96 13.36 4.36 4.33
N ILE A 97 13.15 3.50 5.33
CA ILE A 97 13.71 3.58 6.69
C ILE A 97 15.04 2.81 6.78
N ALA A 98 15.15 1.69 6.08
CA ALA A 98 16.38 0.93 5.97
C ALA A 98 16.46 0.17 4.65
N LYS A 99 17.67 0.04 4.12
CA LYS A 99 18.03 -0.82 3.00
C LYS A 99 19.01 -1.88 3.48
N ARG A 100 18.77 -3.13 3.12
CA ARG A 100 19.68 -4.26 3.37
C ARG A 100 19.88 -5.02 2.05
N ASN A 101 21.07 -5.54 1.85
CA ASN A 101 21.31 -6.51 0.78
C ASN A 101 21.53 -7.88 1.45
N VAL A 102 20.72 -8.86 1.08
CA VAL A 102 20.75 -10.22 1.63
C VAL A 102 20.80 -11.19 0.46
N GLU A 103 21.90 -11.95 0.34
CA GLU A 103 22.10 -12.91 -0.76
C GLU A 103 21.92 -12.28 -2.15
N GLY A 104 22.34 -11.03 -2.31
CA GLY A 104 22.19 -10.27 -3.56
C GLY A 104 20.79 -9.67 -3.79
N GLN A 105 19.83 -9.88 -2.88
CA GLN A 105 18.50 -9.29 -2.94
C GLN A 105 18.47 -8.00 -2.12
N ASP A 106 17.93 -6.93 -2.71
CA ASP A 106 17.69 -5.69 -2.01
C ASP A 106 16.38 -5.78 -1.23
N MET A 107 16.47 -5.52 0.07
CA MET A 107 15.37 -5.49 1.03
C MET A 107 15.19 -4.06 1.51
N LEU A 108 14.06 -3.45 1.16
CA LEU A 108 13.70 -2.09 1.54
C LEU A 108 12.61 -2.14 2.62
N TYR A 109 12.90 -1.54 3.77
CA TYR A 109 11.94 -1.36 4.85
C TYR A 109 11.39 0.05 4.79
N GLN A 110 10.08 0.19 4.66
CA GLN A 110 9.45 1.47 4.33
C GLN A 110 8.26 1.74 5.24
N SER A 111 8.01 3.01 5.53
CA SER A 111 6.83 3.45 6.28
C SER A 111 6.07 4.53 5.54
N LEU A 112 4.76 4.55 5.78
CA LEU A 112 3.89 5.65 5.41
C LEU A 112 2.77 5.78 6.44
N LYS A 113 2.15 6.95 6.46
CA LYS A 113 1.06 7.29 7.38
C LYS A 113 -0.07 7.94 6.59
N LEU A 114 -1.31 7.56 6.90
CA LEU A 114 -2.50 8.15 6.31
C LEU A 114 -2.97 9.36 7.12
N THR A 115 -3.77 10.22 6.50
CA THR A 115 -4.39 11.40 7.16
C THR A 115 -5.24 11.06 8.38
N ASN A 116 -5.80 9.86 8.45
CA ASN A 116 -6.55 9.36 9.61
C ASN A 116 -5.66 8.75 10.72
N GLY A 117 -4.33 8.83 10.58
CA GLY A 117 -3.35 8.36 11.57
C GLY A 117 -2.97 6.88 11.47
N ILE A 118 -3.53 6.12 10.52
CA ILE A 118 -3.15 4.72 10.31
C ILE A 118 -1.73 4.66 9.74
N TRP A 119 -0.89 3.82 10.35
CA TRP A 119 0.45 3.50 9.90
C TRP A 119 0.45 2.23 9.06
N ILE A 120 1.17 2.27 7.95
CA ILE A 120 1.44 1.10 7.11
C ILE A 120 2.94 0.90 7.04
N LEU A 121 3.38 -0.32 7.34
CA LEU A 121 4.76 -0.75 7.25
C LEU A 121 4.90 -1.68 6.06
N ALA A 122 5.96 -1.50 5.28
CA ALA A 122 6.23 -2.28 4.09
C ALA A 122 7.63 -2.89 4.13
N GLU A 123 7.75 -4.12 3.65
CA GLU A 123 9.00 -4.75 3.24
C GLU A 123 8.92 -5.02 1.74
N LEU A 124 9.76 -4.36 0.95
CA LEU A 124 9.85 -4.55 -0.49
C LEU A 124 11.14 -5.29 -0.83
N ARG A 125 10.99 -6.47 -1.44
CA ARG A 125 12.08 -7.34 -1.88
C ARG A 125 12.27 -7.24 -3.38
N ILE A 126 13.48 -6.89 -3.78
CA ILE A 126 13.92 -6.76 -5.18
C ILE A 126 15.03 -7.79 -5.42
N GLN A 127 14.74 -8.77 -6.27
CA GLN A 127 15.69 -9.80 -6.66
C GLN A 127 16.27 -9.49 -8.05
N PRO A 128 17.59 -9.39 -8.21
CA PRO A 128 18.22 -9.22 -9.51
C PRO A 128 17.80 -10.33 -10.50
N GLY A 129 17.45 -9.94 -11.72
CA GLY A 129 17.00 -10.86 -12.77
C GLY A 129 15.54 -11.31 -12.66
N ASN A 130 14.84 -11.01 -11.56
CA ASN A 130 13.41 -11.24 -11.43
C ASN A 130 12.65 -9.92 -11.71
N PRO A 131 11.76 -9.88 -12.71
CA PRO A 131 10.95 -8.69 -13.00
C PRO A 131 9.84 -8.44 -11.97
N ASN A 132 9.65 -9.33 -11.00
CA ASN A 132 8.57 -9.22 -10.01
C ASN A 132 9.14 -8.91 -8.63
N TYR A 133 8.68 -7.83 -8.01
CA TYR A 133 9.03 -7.50 -6.63
C TYR A 133 7.99 -8.05 -5.68
N THR A 134 8.45 -8.55 -4.53
CA THR A 134 7.55 -9.00 -3.47
C THR A 134 7.37 -7.86 -2.47
N LEU A 135 6.13 -7.41 -2.29
CA LEU A 135 5.74 -6.37 -1.33
C LEU A 135 4.97 -7.02 -0.18
N SER A 136 5.54 -7.01 1.02
CA SER A 136 4.85 -7.42 2.25
C SER A 136 4.37 -6.19 3.00
N LEU A 137 3.08 -6.11 3.30
CA LEU A 137 2.47 -5.00 4.03
C LEU A 137 1.96 -5.47 5.39
N LYS A 138 2.29 -4.72 6.44
CA LYS A 138 1.72 -4.87 7.77
C LYS A 138 0.97 -3.60 8.17
N CYS A 139 -0.26 -3.79 8.63
CA CYS A 139 -1.13 -2.72 9.12
C CYS A 139 -2.01 -3.26 10.26
N ARG A 140 -2.41 -2.40 11.21
CA ARG A 140 -3.44 -2.76 12.20
C ARG A 140 -4.84 -2.86 11.56
N ALA A 141 -5.04 -2.20 10.43
CA ALA A 141 -6.23 -2.24 9.57
C ALA A 141 -5.86 -2.91 8.23
N PRO A 142 -5.78 -4.26 8.16
CA PRO A 142 -5.28 -4.99 6.99
C PRO A 142 -6.13 -4.78 5.72
N GLU A 143 -7.39 -4.36 5.85
CA GLU A 143 -8.29 -4.05 4.74
C GLU A 143 -7.77 -2.92 3.83
N VAL A 144 -6.88 -2.06 4.33
CA VAL A 144 -6.29 -0.96 3.56
C VAL A 144 -5.13 -1.43 2.67
N SER A 145 -4.48 -2.56 3.01
CA SER A 145 -3.25 -3.03 2.36
C SER A 145 -3.40 -3.26 0.85
N GLN A 146 -4.56 -3.75 0.39
CA GLN A 146 -4.81 -3.96 -1.04
C GLN A 146 -4.73 -2.66 -1.84
N TYR A 147 -5.23 -1.56 -1.29
CA TYR A 147 -5.20 -0.25 -1.94
C TYR A 147 -3.81 0.37 -1.90
N ILE A 148 -3.05 0.14 -0.82
CA ILE A 148 -1.64 0.53 -0.75
C ILE A 148 -0.84 -0.19 -1.84
N TYR A 149 -1.05 -1.49 -2.04
CA TYR A 149 -0.43 -2.22 -3.13
C TYR A 149 -0.74 -1.60 -4.51
N GLN A 150 -1.99 -1.24 -4.79
CA GLN A 150 -2.37 -0.59 -6.06
C GLN A 150 -1.64 0.74 -6.28
N VAL A 151 -1.47 1.52 -5.21
CA VAL A 151 -0.71 2.76 -5.22
C VAL A 151 0.78 2.50 -5.49
N TYR A 152 1.38 1.50 -4.83
CA TYR A 152 2.77 1.10 -5.11
C TYR A 152 2.97 0.71 -6.57
N ASP A 153 2.08 -0.15 -7.11
CA ASP A 153 2.15 -0.58 -8.51
C ASP A 153 2.05 0.61 -9.47
N SER A 154 1.14 1.55 -9.19
CA SER A 154 0.95 2.77 -9.99
C SER A 154 2.16 3.71 -9.94
N ILE A 155 2.75 3.93 -8.75
CA ILE A 155 3.92 4.82 -8.59
C ILE A 155 5.15 4.23 -9.28
N LEU A 156 5.35 2.91 -9.24
CA LEU A 156 6.55 2.30 -9.82
C LEU A 156 6.48 2.15 -11.33
N LYS A 157 5.28 2.10 -11.91
CA LYS A 157 5.06 1.98 -13.36
C LYS A 157 5.00 3.33 -14.11
N ASN A 158 4.85 4.45 -13.40
CA ASN A 158 4.89 5.81 -13.96
C ASN A 158 6.15 6.53 -13.49
#